data_AF-A0AAW5K565-F1
#
_entry.id   AF-A0AAW5K565-F1
#
_cell.length_a   1.000
_cell.length_b   1.000
_cell.length_c   1.000
_cell.angle_alpha   90.00
_cell.angle_beta   90.00
_cell.angle_gamma   90.00
#
_symmetry.space_group_name_H-M   'P 1'
#
loop_
_entity.id
_entity.type
_entity.pdbx_description
1 polymer ?
#
loop_
_entity_poly.entity_id
_entity_poly.type
_entity_poly.pdbx_seq_one_letter_code
_entity_poly.pdbx_strand_id
1 'polypeptide(L)'
;MDKLLKNKKNRAFTLVEILIVVIIIGILAGLMALSAGSSTETAEKTACRGDRRTIKSAYYVERAENGKTFKESLKKAMEQFTKGKQLAIAEDRAVYDGICHAGGLYTIITANDGKLLILCTVSGHNENRDILSSNGVYDKIKDLLEALRQGTSNGYVHGDKLMAAVRELIASVYQYNGQLYYFKVDVKYGGDPILFAGIKAPSGGDKYTAEYIYDARNHKWYECSPTLATSNTNLTLNGIYSCIDNNTPYVNSSNVSIFFTEATDFNPTF
;
A
#
# COMPACT_ATOMS: atom_id res chain seq x y z
N MET A 1 -81.80 15.85 -24.43
CA MET A 1 -80.99 15.89 -25.68
C MET A 1 -80.13 17.14 -25.67
N ASP A 2 -78.98 17.09 -26.35
CA ASP A 2 -77.99 18.16 -26.63
C ASP A 2 -77.09 18.56 -25.44
N LYS A 3 -75.99 17.85 -25.12
CA LYS A 3 -74.71 17.74 -25.88
C LYS A 3 -74.29 19.09 -26.48
N LEU A 4 -73.37 19.82 -25.83
CA LEU A 4 -72.27 20.53 -26.49
C LEU A 4 -71.08 20.71 -25.52
N LEU A 5 -70.03 19.94 -25.77
CA LEU A 5 -68.77 19.88 -25.03
C LEU A 5 -68.00 21.21 -25.14
N LYS A 6 -67.76 21.85 -24.00
CA LYS A 6 -66.90 23.04 -23.88
C LYS A 6 -65.43 22.63 -24.08
N ASN A 7 -64.95 22.78 -25.31
CA ASN A 7 -63.58 22.46 -25.71
C ASN A 7 -62.58 23.41 -25.02
N LYS A 8 -62.02 22.98 -23.88
CA LYS A 8 -60.91 23.66 -23.21
C LYS A 8 -59.69 23.47 -24.11
N LYS A 9 -59.29 24.52 -24.84
CA LYS A 9 -58.05 24.54 -25.64
C LYS A 9 -56.86 24.30 -24.72
N ASN A 10 -56.51 23.03 -24.51
CA ASN A 10 -55.24 22.66 -23.92
C ASN A 10 -54.18 23.09 -24.95
N ARG A 11 -53.42 24.16 -24.63
CA ARG A 11 -52.23 24.52 -25.40
C ARG A 11 -51.28 23.33 -25.30
N ALA A 12 -51.21 22.53 -26.36
CA ALA A 12 -50.18 21.51 -26.50
C ALA A 12 -48.85 22.25 -26.67
N PHE A 13 -47.87 21.88 -25.84
CA PHE A 13 -46.48 22.32 -26.02
C PHE A 13 -46.06 22.06 -27.46
N THR A 14 -45.43 23.04 -28.09
CA THR A 14 -44.95 22.85 -29.46
C THR A 14 -43.80 21.86 -29.46
N LEU A 15 -43.69 21.02 -30.50
CA LEU A 15 -42.57 20.06 -30.62
C LEU A 15 -41.20 20.76 -30.54
N VAL A 16 -41.13 22.00 -31.02
CA VAL A 16 -39.92 22.85 -31.00
C VAL A 16 -39.51 23.23 -29.58
N GLU A 17 -40.48 23.47 -28.70
CA GLU A 17 -40.24 23.87 -27.32
C GLU A 17 -39.59 22.74 -26.52
N ILE A 18 -40.03 21.50 -26.73
CA ILE A 18 -39.39 20.32 -26.13
C ILE A 18 -38.03 20.02 -26.79
N LEU A 19 -37.91 20.22 -28.12
CA LEU A 19 -36.66 19.98 -28.85
C LEU A 19 -35.49 20.84 -28.35
N ILE A 20 -35.71 22.13 -28.13
CA ILE A 20 -34.65 23.02 -27.64
C ILE A 20 -34.22 22.62 -26.23
N VAL A 21 -35.17 22.21 -25.38
CA VAL A 21 -34.87 21.79 -24.00
C VAL A 21 -33.98 20.55 -23.97
N VAL A 22 -34.26 19.54 -24.80
CA VAL A 22 -33.40 18.33 -24.84
C VAL A 22 -32.02 18.63 -25.41
N ILE A 23 -31.90 19.59 -26.34
CA ILE A 23 -30.60 20.06 -26.85
C ILE A 23 -29.80 20.75 -25.73
N ILE A 24 -30.42 21.66 -24.97
CA ILE A 24 -29.75 22.37 -23.86
C ILE A 24 -29.30 21.38 -22.77
N ILE A 25 -30.18 20.46 -22.35
CA ILE A 25 -29.84 19.43 -21.36
C ILE A 25 -28.70 18.53 -21.90
N GLY A 26 -28.72 18.18 -23.19
CA GLY A 26 -27.65 17.40 -23.83
C GLY A 26 -26.29 18.10 -23.80
N ILE A 27 -26.24 19.40 -24.12
CA ILE A 27 -24.99 20.18 -24.08
C ILE A 27 -24.49 20.33 -22.65
N LEU A 28 -25.37 20.67 -21.69
CA LEU A 28 -25.00 20.80 -20.29
C LEU A 28 -24.48 19.48 -19.71
N ALA A 29 -25.14 18.36 -20.00
CA ALA A 29 -24.70 17.04 -19.61
C ALA A 29 -23.34 16.67 -20.23
N GLY A 30 -23.15 16.98 -21.52
CA GLY A 30 -21.88 16.74 -22.24
C GLY A 30 -20.69 17.49 -21.63
N LEU A 31 -20.88 18.77 -21.28
CA LEU A 31 -19.83 19.57 -20.64
C LEU A 31 -19.51 19.08 -19.23
N MET A 32 -20.53 18.72 -18.45
CA MET A 32 -20.32 18.18 -17.10
C MET A 32 -19.53 16.86 -17.13
N ALA A 33 -19.83 15.97 -18.09
CA ALA A 33 -19.13 14.70 -18.25
C ALA A 33 -17.63 14.87 -18.54
N LEU A 34 -17.24 15.89 -19.31
CA LEU A 34 -15.84 16.17 -19.64
C LEU A 34 -15.08 16.82 -18.46
N SER A 35 -15.76 17.60 -17.63
CA SER A 35 -15.13 18.30 -16.49
C SER A 35 -14.90 17.44 -15.24
N ALA A 36 -15.63 16.33 -15.09
CA ALA A 36 -15.66 15.56 -13.86
C ALA A 36 -14.41 14.70 -13.61
N GLY A 37 -13.57 14.45 -14.62
CA GLY A 37 -12.43 13.51 -14.52
C GLY A 37 -11.16 14.10 -13.91
N SER A 38 -10.69 15.27 -14.38
CA SER A 38 -9.36 15.79 -14.02
C SER A 38 -9.35 16.66 -12.75
N SER A 39 -10.45 17.36 -12.47
CA SER A 39 -10.57 18.24 -11.30
C SER A 39 -10.70 17.45 -10.00
N THR A 40 -11.33 16.27 -10.06
CA THR A 40 -11.52 15.37 -8.91
C THR A 40 -10.20 14.71 -8.50
N GLU A 41 -9.43 14.16 -9.44
CA GLU A 41 -8.10 13.57 -9.18
C GLU A 41 -7.13 14.59 -8.55
N THR A 42 -7.13 15.83 -9.06
CA THR A 42 -6.28 16.90 -8.50
C THR A 42 -6.71 17.29 -7.09
N ALA A 43 -8.02 17.34 -6.83
CA ALA A 43 -8.57 17.63 -5.51
C ALA A 43 -8.25 16.52 -4.51
N GLU A 44 -8.38 15.25 -4.91
CA GLU A 44 -8.06 14.09 -4.09
C GLU A 44 -6.57 14.03 -3.72
N LYS A 45 -5.69 14.29 -4.69
CA LYS A 45 -4.24 14.39 -4.43
C LYS A 45 -3.90 15.52 -3.46
N THR A 46 -4.53 16.68 -3.64
CA THR A 46 -4.32 17.86 -2.77
C THR A 46 -4.83 17.59 -1.35
N ALA A 47 -6.01 16.97 -1.23
CA ALA A 47 -6.59 16.58 0.04
C ALA A 47 -5.67 15.56 0.75
N CYS A 48 -5.19 14.55 0.03
CA CYS A 48 -4.26 13.56 0.57
C CYS A 48 -2.95 14.18 1.06
N ARG A 49 -2.40 15.14 0.32
CA ARG A 49 -1.23 15.93 0.77
C ARG A 49 -1.53 16.71 2.04
N GLY A 50 -2.71 17.33 2.13
CA GLY A 50 -3.19 18.04 3.31
C GLY A 50 -3.29 17.14 4.53
N ASP A 51 -3.99 16.00 4.40
CA ASP A 51 -4.18 15.01 5.46
C ASP A 51 -2.83 14.56 6.04
N ARG A 52 -1.89 14.16 5.17
CA ARG A 52 -0.54 13.75 5.60
C ARG A 52 0.20 14.86 6.34
N ARG A 53 0.09 16.11 5.90
CA ARG A 53 0.70 17.25 6.59
C ARG A 53 0.07 17.44 7.97
N THR A 54 -1.25 17.37 8.07
CA THR A 54 -1.98 17.52 9.34
C THR A 54 -1.61 16.41 10.33
N ILE A 55 -1.57 15.15 9.88
CA ILE A 55 -1.13 14.01 10.70
C ILE A 55 0.29 14.26 11.21
N LYS A 56 1.21 14.65 10.31
CA LYS A 56 2.61 14.89 10.65
C LYS A 56 2.77 16.02 11.67
N SER A 57 2.05 17.13 11.48
CA SER A 57 2.06 18.25 12.41
C SER A 57 1.53 17.85 13.79
N ALA A 58 0.39 17.19 13.85
CA ALA A 58 -0.20 16.76 15.13
C ALA A 58 0.68 15.76 15.87
N TYR A 59 1.30 14.81 15.14
CA TYR A 59 2.27 13.89 15.73
C TYR A 59 3.44 14.62 16.39
N TYR A 60 4.02 15.63 15.71
CA TYR A 60 5.16 16.36 16.28
C TYR A 60 4.79 17.23 17.47
N VAL A 61 3.60 17.84 17.48
CA VAL A 61 3.08 18.56 18.64
C VAL A 61 2.96 17.61 19.83
N GLU A 62 2.30 16.47 19.63
CA GLU A 62 2.14 15.45 20.67
C GLU A 62 3.46 14.90 21.18
N ARG A 63 4.42 14.68 20.28
CA ARG A 63 5.75 14.18 20.65
C ARG A 63 6.56 15.25 21.42
N ALA A 64 6.40 16.53 21.08
CA ALA A 64 7.08 17.63 21.76
C ALA A 64 6.50 17.91 23.16
N GLU A 65 5.18 17.86 23.32
CA GLU A 65 4.52 18.15 24.59
C GLU A 65 4.62 16.99 25.59
N ASN A 66 4.44 15.75 25.11
CA ASN A 66 4.27 14.59 25.99
C ASN A 66 5.52 13.69 26.08
N GLY A 67 6.51 13.83 25.19
CA GLY A 67 7.75 13.04 25.21
C GLY A 67 7.56 11.53 25.06
N LYS A 68 6.42 11.11 24.49
CA LYS A 68 5.96 9.72 24.46
C LYS A 68 6.55 8.89 23.31
N THR A 69 6.33 7.58 23.36
CA THR A 69 6.72 6.67 22.28
C THR A 69 5.92 6.97 21.00
N PHE A 70 6.44 6.56 19.84
CA PHE A 70 5.76 6.77 18.55
C PHE A 70 4.30 6.33 18.58
N LYS A 71 4.04 5.14 19.13
CA LYS A 71 2.71 4.54 19.21
C LYS A 71 1.73 5.42 19.97
N GLU A 72 2.14 5.97 21.11
CA GLU A 72 1.28 6.79 21.95
C GLU A 72 1.03 8.17 21.33
N SER A 73 2.08 8.86 20.86
CA SER A 73 1.96 10.16 20.21
C SER A 73 1.11 10.06 18.95
N LEU A 74 1.29 9.00 18.16
CA LEU A 74 0.49 8.79 16.96
C LEU A 74 -0.96 8.49 17.29
N LYS A 75 -1.25 7.63 18.28
CA LYS A 75 -2.63 7.33 18.66
C LYS A 75 -3.40 8.60 19.02
N LYS A 76 -2.81 9.48 19.83
CA LYS A 76 -3.40 10.79 20.17
C LYS A 76 -3.55 11.72 18.97
N ALA A 77 -2.49 11.86 18.17
CA ALA A 77 -2.52 12.69 16.96
C ALA A 77 -3.61 12.26 15.96
N MET A 78 -4.00 10.97 16.00
CA MET A 78 -5.03 10.41 15.15
C MET A 78 -6.45 10.56 15.70
N GLU A 79 -6.66 10.97 16.96
CA GLU A 79 -7.99 11.14 17.57
C GLU A 79 -8.83 12.22 16.87
N GLN A 80 -8.19 13.23 16.27
CA GLN A 80 -8.87 14.26 15.48
C GLN A 80 -9.43 13.74 14.13
N PHE A 81 -8.98 12.57 13.66
CA PHE A 81 -9.43 11.97 12.42
C PHE A 81 -10.58 10.98 12.69
N THR A 82 -11.80 11.51 12.78
CA THR A 82 -13.00 10.73 13.15
C THR A 82 -13.35 9.58 12.21
N LYS A 83 -12.93 9.66 10.93
CA LYS A 83 -13.10 8.59 9.93
C LYS A 83 -11.95 7.59 9.92
N GLY A 84 -10.86 7.88 10.64
CA GLY A 84 -9.65 7.06 10.65
C GLY A 84 -9.85 5.75 11.40
N LYS A 85 -9.81 4.63 10.68
CA LYS A 85 -9.80 3.30 11.26
C LYS A 85 -8.37 2.81 11.40
N GLN A 86 -7.90 2.61 12.63
CA GLN A 86 -6.62 1.97 12.87
C GLN A 86 -6.70 0.50 12.44
N LEU A 87 -5.98 0.15 11.38
CA LEU A 87 -5.88 -1.23 10.90
C LEU A 87 -4.71 -1.95 11.58
N ALA A 88 -3.61 -1.24 11.82
CA ALA A 88 -2.41 -1.79 12.43
C ALA A 88 -1.63 -0.73 13.21
N ILE A 89 -0.99 -1.14 14.31
CA ILE A 89 -0.05 -0.30 15.05
C ILE A 89 1.07 -1.13 15.69
N ALA A 90 2.31 -0.68 15.50
CA ALA A 90 3.51 -1.20 16.15
C ALA A 90 4.31 -0.03 16.75
N GLU A 91 5.47 -0.34 17.34
CA GLU A 91 6.33 0.66 17.98
C GLU A 91 6.92 1.69 17.02
N ASP A 92 6.91 1.40 15.72
CA ASP A 92 7.68 2.13 14.71
C ASP A 92 6.85 2.44 13.44
N ARG A 93 5.65 1.85 13.31
CA ARG A 93 4.75 2.00 12.17
C ARG A 93 3.29 1.86 12.55
N ALA A 94 2.40 2.45 11.76
CA ALA A 94 0.96 2.26 11.87
C ALA A 94 0.27 2.37 10.50
N VAL A 95 -0.92 1.79 10.40
CA VAL A 95 -1.75 1.81 9.20
C VAL A 95 -3.14 2.26 9.55
N TYR A 96 -3.64 3.23 8.80
CA TYR A 96 -4.96 3.79 8.96
C TYR A 96 -5.73 3.77 7.63
N ASP A 97 -7.01 3.45 7.73
CA ASP A 97 -7.98 3.45 6.64
C ASP A 97 -9.04 4.53 6.86
N GLY A 98 -9.78 4.91 5.82
CA GLY A 98 -10.93 5.81 5.90
C GLY A 98 -10.59 7.30 5.96
N ILE A 99 -9.31 7.68 5.85
CA ILE A 99 -8.88 9.08 5.89
C ILE A 99 -8.65 9.64 4.48
N CYS A 100 -8.02 8.85 3.58
CA CYS A 100 -7.80 9.29 2.21
C CYS A 100 -9.13 9.38 1.47
N HIS A 101 -9.37 10.52 0.81
CA HIS A 101 -10.60 10.79 0.07
C HIS A 101 -10.80 9.87 -1.14
N ALA A 102 -9.71 9.36 -1.72
CA ALA A 102 -9.73 8.38 -2.80
C ALA A 102 -9.82 6.91 -2.32
N GLY A 103 -9.98 6.67 -1.01
CA GLY A 103 -10.07 5.31 -0.44
C GLY A 103 -8.73 4.61 -0.23
N GLY A 104 -7.62 5.36 -0.23
CA GLY A 104 -6.28 4.82 0.03
C GLY A 104 -5.98 4.60 1.51
N LEU A 105 -5.07 3.67 1.79
CA LEU A 105 -4.54 3.44 3.13
C LEU A 105 -3.38 4.39 3.41
N TYR A 106 -3.34 4.98 4.61
CA TYR A 106 -2.16 5.67 5.10
C TYR A 106 -1.28 4.75 5.90
N THR A 107 -0.03 4.63 5.46
CA THR A 107 1.03 3.96 6.21
C THR A 107 1.96 5.02 6.78
N ILE A 108 2.11 5.02 8.10
CA ILE A 108 2.85 6.01 8.87
C ILE A 108 4.03 5.32 9.53
N ILE A 109 5.24 5.81 9.30
CA ILE A 109 6.48 5.21 9.80
C ILE A 109 7.35 6.30 10.39
N THR A 110 8.08 5.95 11.45
CA THR A 110 9.15 6.82 11.96
C THR A 110 10.51 6.33 11.46
N ALA A 111 11.20 7.15 10.69
CA ALA A 111 12.58 6.96 10.27
C ALA A 111 13.53 7.00 11.48
N ASN A 112 14.75 6.46 11.30
CA ASN A 112 15.76 6.38 12.36
C ASN A 112 16.20 7.77 12.89
N ASP A 113 15.99 8.83 12.13
CA ASP A 113 16.25 10.23 12.52
C ASP A 113 15.06 10.90 13.24
N GLY A 114 14.01 10.14 13.56
CA GLY A 114 12.79 10.63 14.19
C GLY A 114 11.85 11.35 13.22
N LYS A 115 12.15 11.37 11.91
CA LYS A 115 11.23 11.94 10.92
C LYS A 115 10.06 11.00 10.66
N LEU A 116 8.88 11.58 10.50
CA LEU A 116 7.68 10.84 10.14
C LEU A 116 7.56 10.77 8.62
N LEU A 117 7.47 9.57 8.08
CA LEU A 117 7.11 9.30 6.69
C LEU A 117 5.65 8.83 6.66
N ILE A 118 4.85 9.42 5.78
CA ILE A 118 3.45 9.00 5.56
C ILE A 118 3.24 8.73 4.08
N LEU A 119 2.83 7.50 3.77
CA LEU A 119 2.55 7.04 2.42
C LEU A 119 1.07 6.73 2.25
N CYS A 120 0.53 7.06 1.09
CA CYS A 120 -0.79 6.66 0.65
C CYS A 120 -0.67 5.54 -0.38
N THR A 121 -1.57 4.55 -0.39
CA THR A 121 -1.55 3.48 -1.40
C THR A 121 -2.05 3.91 -2.78
N VAL A 122 -2.66 5.09 -2.91
CA VAL A 122 -3.24 5.59 -4.17
C VAL A 122 -2.18 6.20 -5.07
N SER A 123 -2.22 5.86 -6.36
CA SER A 123 -1.31 6.39 -7.38
C SER A 123 -1.34 7.91 -7.47
N GLY A 124 -0.17 8.53 -7.64
CA GLY A 124 -0.02 9.98 -7.73
C GLY A 124 -0.18 10.75 -6.41
N HIS A 125 -0.68 10.11 -5.34
CA HIS A 125 -0.86 10.77 -4.03
C HIS A 125 0.46 10.96 -3.28
N ASN A 126 1.48 10.14 -3.53
CA ASN A 126 2.81 10.31 -2.96
C ASN A 126 3.65 11.22 -3.86
N GLU A 127 3.53 12.54 -3.70
CA GLU A 127 4.36 13.51 -4.42
C GLU A 127 5.85 13.11 -4.34
N ASN A 128 6.47 12.96 -5.52
CA ASN A 128 7.88 12.68 -5.72
C ASN A 128 8.41 11.31 -5.27
N ARG A 129 7.54 10.31 -5.10
CA ARG A 129 7.95 8.90 -5.18
C ARG A 129 6.99 8.18 -6.11
N ASP A 130 7.48 7.83 -7.29
CA ASP A 130 6.78 6.97 -8.24
C ASP A 130 6.22 5.77 -7.49
N ILE A 131 4.93 5.48 -7.66
CA ILE A 131 4.40 4.21 -7.20
C ILE A 131 5.21 3.12 -7.88
N LEU A 132 5.88 2.29 -7.10
CA LEU A 132 6.72 1.24 -7.62
C LEU A 132 5.91 -0.05 -7.66
N SER A 133 5.96 -0.72 -8.81
CA SER A 133 5.59 -2.14 -8.88
C SER A 133 6.52 -2.96 -7.98
N SER A 134 6.11 -4.19 -7.66
CA SER A 134 6.95 -5.12 -6.89
C SER A 134 8.36 -5.26 -7.51
N ASN A 135 8.47 -5.24 -8.85
CA ASN A 135 9.77 -5.26 -9.52
C ASN A 135 10.57 -3.96 -9.32
N GLY A 136 9.93 -2.80 -9.51
CA GLY A 136 10.61 -1.52 -9.30
C GLY A 136 11.09 -1.31 -7.86
N VAL A 137 10.37 -1.87 -6.89
CA VAL A 137 10.84 -1.94 -5.50
C VAL A 137 12.05 -2.86 -5.38
N TYR A 138 11.96 -4.07 -5.94
CA TYR A 138 13.03 -5.05 -5.85
C TYR A 138 14.34 -4.52 -6.43
N ASP A 139 14.30 -3.84 -7.57
CA ASP A 139 15.49 -3.22 -8.20
C ASP A 139 16.14 -2.21 -7.25
N LYS A 140 15.35 -1.33 -6.63
CA LYS A 140 15.86 -0.36 -5.65
C LYS A 140 16.42 -1.01 -4.39
N ILE A 141 15.81 -2.11 -3.93
CA ILE A 141 16.35 -2.90 -2.81
C ILE A 141 17.71 -3.50 -3.19
N LYS A 142 17.86 -3.99 -4.42
CA LYS A 142 19.10 -4.56 -4.93
C LYS A 142 20.21 -3.52 -5.02
N ASP A 143 19.91 -2.34 -5.56
CA ASP A 143 20.85 -1.22 -5.60
C ASP A 143 21.31 -0.80 -4.20
N LEU A 144 20.36 -0.72 -3.25
CA LEU A 144 20.66 -0.38 -1.87
C LEU A 144 21.49 -1.45 -1.17
N LEU A 145 21.18 -2.73 -1.39
CA LEU A 145 21.96 -3.83 -0.86
C LEU A 145 23.41 -3.75 -1.36
N GLU A 146 23.61 -3.49 -2.65
CA GLU A 146 24.96 -3.37 -3.22
C GLU A 146 25.73 -2.20 -2.62
N ALA A 147 25.09 -1.04 -2.46
CA ALA A 147 25.68 0.09 -1.75
C ALA A 147 26.06 -0.25 -0.30
N LEU A 148 25.22 -1.02 0.40
CA LEU A 148 25.51 -1.47 1.77
C LEU A 148 26.68 -2.46 1.83
N ARG A 149 26.87 -3.30 0.81
CA ARG A 149 27.99 -4.25 0.72
C ARG A 149 29.32 -3.56 0.52
N GLN A 150 29.37 -2.52 -0.31
CA GLN A 150 30.58 -1.71 -0.51
C GLN A 150 31.07 -1.05 0.78
N GLY A 151 30.14 -0.80 1.73
CA GLY A 151 30.43 -0.28 3.06
C GLY A 151 30.90 -1.33 4.08
N THR A 152 31.07 -2.60 3.72
CA THR A 152 31.54 -3.66 4.64
C THR A 152 32.80 -4.34 4.13
N SER A 153 33.71 -4.70 5.04
CA SER A 153 35.01 -5.29 4.70
C SER A 153 34.93 -6.70 4.11
N ASN A 154 33.82 -7.41 4.34
CA ASN A 154 33.59 -8.78 3.88
C ASN A 154 32.38 -8.88 2.92
N GLY A 155 31.81 -7.75 2.48
CA GLY A 155 30.61 -7.72 1.65
C GLY A 155 29.35 -8.31 2.31
N TYR A 156 29.40 -8.58 3.62
CA TYR A 156 28.27 -9.16 4.35
C TYR A 156 27.36 -8.06 4.89
N VAL A 157 26.07 -8.21 4.65
CA VAL A 157 25.02 -7.32 5.15
C VAL A 157 24.03 -8.18 5.92
N HIS A 158 23.77 -7.83 7.17
CA HIS A 158 22.73 -8.48 7.97
C HIS A 158 21.34 -8.13 7.44
N GLY A 159 20.42 -9.12 7.42
CA GLY A 159 19.01 -8.92 7.06
C GLY A 159 18.35 -7.78 7.81
N ASP A 160 18.59 -7.66 9.12
CA ASP A 160 18.09 -6.55 9.95
C ASP A 160 18.57 -5.17 9.48
N LYS A 161 19.83 -5.08 9.00
CA LYS A 161 20.39 -3.82 8.48
C LYS A 161 19.75 -3.46 7.14
N LEU A 162 19.53 -4.44 6.27
CA LEU A 162 18.83 -4.24 5.00
C LEU A 162 17.37 -3.85 5.25
N MET A 163 16.65 -4.55 6.14
CA MET A 163 15.29 -4.19 6.55
C MET A 163 15.20 -2.75 7.05
N ALA A 164 16.12 -2.33 7.91
CA ALA A 164 16.15 -0.97 8.41
C ALA A 164 16.39 0.05 7.29
N ALA A 165 17.21 -0.28 6.29
CA ALA A 165 17.55 0.61 5.19
C ALA A 165 16.40 0.75 4.18
N VAL A 166 15.71 -0.36 3.85
CA VAL A 166 14.57 -0.33 2.92
C VAL A 166 13.27 0.09 3.58
N ARG A 167 13.26 0.27 4.91
CA ARG A 167 12.04 0.54 5.68
C ARG A 167 11.27 1.73 5.14
N GLU A 168 11.95 2.75 4.62
CA GLU A 168 11.33 3.93 4.02
C GLU A 168 10.77 3.65 2.61
N LEU A 169 11.24 2.61 1.94
CA LEU A 169 10.87 2.20 0.58
C LEU A 169 9.68 1.22 0.60
N ILE A 170 9.75 0.17 1.42
CA ILE A 170 8.73 -0.89 1.51
C ILE A 170 7.80 -0.73 2.72
N ALA A 171 7.76 0.48 3.24
CA ALA A 171 7.10 0.82 4.48
C ALA A 171 5.60 0.49 4.49
N SER A 172 4.99 0.50 3.29
CA SER A 172 3.58 0.31 3.03
C SER A 172 3.05 -1.03 3.56
N VAL A 173 1.77 -1.02 3.91
CA VAL A 173 1.01 -2.23 4.21
C VAL A 173 -0.01 -2.42 3.10
N TYR A 174 -0.15 -3.67 2.67
CA TYR A 174 -1.11 -4.06 1.65
C TYR A 174 -2.28 -4.79 2.30
N GLN A 175 -3.49 -4.36 1.99
CA GLN A 175 -4.71 -5.03 2.41
C GLN A 175 -5.18 -5.95 1.29
N TYR A 176 -5.31 -7.23 1.59
CA TYR A 176 -5.77 -8.26 0.66
C TYR A 176 -6.70 -9.21 1.41
N ASN A 177 -7.89 -9.46 0.85
CA ASN A 177 -8.93 -10.29 1.48
C ASN A 177 -9.28 -9.90 2.93
N GLY A 178 -9.23 -8.60 3.26
CA GLY A 178 -9.49 -8.09 4.61
C GLY A 178 -8.36 -8.31 5.62
N GLN A 179 -7.24 -8.92 5.19
CA GLN A 179 -6.04 -9.13 5.98
C GLN A 179 -4.95 -8.13 5.59
N LEU A 180 -4.16 -7.70 6.57
CA LEU A 180 -3.03 -6.81 6.35
C LEU A 180 -1.74 -7.61 6.19
N TYR A 181 -0.95 -7.20 5.20
CA TYR A 181 0.35 -7.76 4.89
C TYR A 181 1.42 -6.66 4.95
N TYR A 182 2.45 -6.93 5.75
CA TYR A 182 3.61 -6.07 5.92
C TYR A 182 4.74 -6.59 5.05
N PHE A 183 5.28 -5.72 4.20
CA PHE A 183 6.43 -6.07 3.38
C PHE A 183 7.71 -6.02 4.18
N LYS A 184 8.55 -7.00 3.90
CA LYS A 184 9.79 -7.28 4.60
C LYS A 184 10.82 -7.73 3.57
N VAL A 185 12.07 -7.60 3.95
CA VAL A 185 13.19 -8.05 3.14
C VAL A 185 14.13 -8.83 4.04
N ASP A 186 14.79 -9.83 3.48
CA ASP A 186 15.89 -10.51 4.14
C ASP A 186 17.02 -10.69 3.13
N VAL A 187 18.22 -10.90 3.61
CA VAL A 187 19.37 -11.23 2.76
C VAL A 187 20.20 -12.29 3.46
N LYS A 188 20.56 -13.32 2.68
CA LYS A 188 21.45 -14.39 3.12
C LYS A 188 22.85 -14.15 2.61
N TYR A 189 23.83 -14.80 3.23
CA TYR A 189 25.24 -14.54 2.98
C TYR A 189 25.57 -14.59 1.47
N GLY A 190 25.97 -13.44 0.90
CA GLY A 190 26.32 -13.31 -0.52
C GLY A 190 25.16 -13.45 -1.52
N GLY A 191 23.91 -13.61 -1.08
CA GLY A 191 22.75 -13.85 -1.95
C GLY A 191 21.99 -12.57 -2.33
N ASP A 192 21.14 -12.67 -3.35
CA ASP A 192 20.18 -11.62 -3.69
C ASP A 192 19.12 -11.43 -2.59
N PRO A 193 18.49 -10.24 -2.50
CA PRO A 193 17.50 -9.96 -1.46
C PRO A 193 16.25 -10.82 -1.64
N ILE A 194 15.68 -11.24 -0.53
CA ILE A 194 14.41 -11.98 -0.48
C ILE A 194 13.33 -10.96 -0.11
N LEU A 195 12.46 -10.60 -1.05
CA LEU A 195 11.29 -9.76 -0.79
C LEU A 195 10.10 -10.67 -0.44
N PHE A 196 9.45 -10.38 0.69
CA PHE A 196 8.31 -11.17 1.16
C PHE A 196 7.31 -10.29 1.90
N ALA A 197 6.10 -10.81 2.08
CA ALA A 197 5.05 -10.19 2.84
C ALA A 197 4.59 -11.13 3.94
N GLY A 198 4.26 -10.57 5.10
CA GLY A 198 3.64 -11.36 6.15
C GLY A 198 2.62 -10.63 7.00
N ILE A 199 1.76 -11.39 7.68
CA ILE A 199 0.59 -10.86 8.40
C ILE A 199 0.95 -10.13 9.70
N LYS A 200 2.15 -10.36 10.21
CA LYS A 200 2.67 -9.70 11.41
C LYS A 200 3.63 -8.59 11.05
N ALA A 201 3.55 -7.48 11.79
CA ALA A 201 4.52 -6.40 11.69
C ALA A 201 5.95 -6.90 11.99
N PRO A 202 6.99 -6.32 11.37
CA PRO A 202 8.37 -6.75 11.58
C PRO A 202 8.89 -6.33 12.96
N SER A 203 8.63 -7.16 13.97
CA SER A 203 9.10 -7.00 15.35
C SER A 203 9.58 -8.34 15.90
N GLY A 204 10.67 -8.35 16.66
CA GLY A 204 11.20 -9.57 17.28
C GLY A 204 11.46 -10.68 16.25
N GLY A 205 10.95 -11.89 16.49
CA GLY A 205 11.04 -13.01 15.54
C GLY A 205 10.09 -12.88 14.34
N ASP A 206 9.03 -12.08 14.45
CA ASP A 206 7.99 -11.93 13.42
C ASP A 206 8.50 -11.17 12.18
N LYS A 207 9.66 -10.52 12.28
CA LYS A 207 10.35 -9.89 11.14
C LYS A 207 10.83 -10.88 10.08
N TYR A 208 10.84 -12.17 10.40
CA TYR A 208 11.29 -13.23 9.50
C TYR A 208 10.16 -14.21 9.12
N THR A 209 8.90 -13.83 9.28
CA THR A 209 7.76 -14.66 8.84
C THR A 209 7.19 -14.17 7.51
N ALA A 210 6.97 -15.12 6.60
CA ALA A 210 6.51 -14.90 5.23
C ALA A 210 5.29 -15.77 4.91
N GLU A 211 4.17 -15.12 4.63
CA GLU A 211 2.98 -15.74 4.04
C GLU A 211 3.01 -15.65 2.51
N TYR A 212 3.69 -14.64 1.96
CA TYR A 212 3.90 -14.51 0.52
C TYR A 212 5.37 -14.20 0.23
N ILE A 213 5.90 -14.75 -0.85
CA ILE A 213 7.27 -14.48 -1.33
C ILE A 213 7.24 -14.00 -2.77
N TYR A 214 8.13 -13.08 -3.11
CA TYR A 214 8.23 -12.53 -4.45
C TYR A 214 9.33 -13.25 -5.26
N ASP A 215 8.97 -13.79 -6.42
CA ASP A 215 9.93 -14.26 -7.42
C ASP A 215 10.26 -13.12 -8.38
N ALA A 216 11.44 -12.54 -8.20
CA ALA A 216 11.91 -11.43 -9.01
C ALA A 216 12.24 -11.82 -10.46
N ARG A 217 12.43 -13.12 -10.75
CA ARG A 217 12.75 -13.60 -12.12
C ARG A 217 11.51 -13.56 -13.02
N ASN A 218 10.37 -13.91 -12.43
CA ASN A 218 9.08 -14.03 -13.12
C ASN A 218 8.12 -12.89 -12.79
N HIS A 219 8.50 -12.01 -11.86
CA HIS A 219 7.69 -10.90 -11.33
C HIS A 219 6.34 -11.36 -10.75
N LYS A 220 6.37 -12.47 -10.01
CA LYS A 220 5.18 -13.14 -9.46
C LYS A 220 5.28 -13.31 -7.95
N TRP A 221 4.12 -13.32 -7.30
CA TRP A 221 4.01 -13.65 -5.88
C TRP A 221 3.56 -15.10 -5.70
N TYR A 222 4.11 -15.75 -4.68
CA TYR A 222 3.77 -17.11 -4.30
C TYR A 222 3.35 -17.14 -2.83
N GLU A 223 2.20 -17.75 -2.54
CA GLU A 223 1.73 -18.03 -1.20
C GLU A 223 2.51 -19.20 -0.59
N CYS A 224 2.97 -19.01 0.65
CA CYS A 224 3.65 -20.00 1.46
C CYS A 224 2.64 -20.73 2.35
N SER A 225 2.51 -22.04 2.19
CA SER A 225 1.66 -22.86 3.05
C SER A 225 2.41 -24.07 3.60
N PRO A 226 2.68 -24.13 4.92
CA PRO A 226 2.44 -23.11 5.96
C PRO A 226 3.41 -21.92 5.87
N THR A 227 3.26 -20.93 6.76
CA THR A 227 4.14 -19.74 6.85
C THR A 227 5.62 -20.12 6.82
N LEU A 228 6.37 -19.47 5.92
CA LEU A 228 7.81 -19.64 5.79
C LEU A 228 8.55 -18.76 6.82
N ALA A 229 9.52 -19.35 7.53
CA ALA A 229 10.45 -18.61 8.37
C ALA A 229 11.74 -18.33 7.59
N THR A 230 11.98 -17.08 7.21
CA THR A 230 13.19 -16.69 6.47
C THR A 230 14.43 -16.74 7.34
N SER A 231 14.31 -16.70 8.67
CA SER A 231 15.44 -16.75 9.62
C SER A 231 16.25 -18.04 9.57
N ASN A 232 15.74 -19.09 8.91
CA ASN A 232 16.46 -20.36 8.74
C ASN A 232 17.79 -20.14 8.00
N THR A 233 18.88 -20.60 8.60
CA THR A 233 20.25 -20.41 8.09
C THR A 233 20.51 -21.13 6.78
N ASN A 234 19.77 -22.22 6.51
CA ASN A 234 19.95 -23.02 5.29
C ASN A 234 19.01 -22.59 4.15
N LEU A 235 18.11 -21.64 4.40
CA LEU A 235 17.24 -21.10 3.35
C LEU A 235 18.08 -20.22 2.42
N THR A 236 17.98 -20.45 1.12
CA THR A 236 18.59 -19.59 0.09
C THR A 236 17.54 -19.23 -0.95
N LEU A 237 17.67 -18.05 -1.57
CA LEU A 237 16.74 -17.62 -2.62
C LEU A 237 16.70 -18.62 -3.79
N ASN A 238 17.87 -19.12 -4.20
CA ASN A 238 17.97 -20.17 -5.24
C ASN A 238 17.31 -21.49 -4.81
N GLY A 239 17.35 -21.84 -3.52
CA GLY A 239 16.64 -23.00 -2.99
C GLY A 239 15.13 -22.85 -3.10
N ILE A 240 14.60 -21.66 -2.79
CA ILE A 240 13.17 -21.33 -2.94
C ILE A 240 12.77 -21.41 -4.42
N TYR A 241 13.56 -20.79 -5.29
CA TYR A 241 13.34 -20.83 -6.73
C TYR A 241 13.35 -22.24 -7.30
N SER A 242 14.29 -23.09 -6.89
CA SER A 242 14.31 -24.50 -7.28
C SER A 242 13.04 -25.24 -6.81
N CYS A 243 12.53 -24.93 -5.62
CA CYS A 243 11.28 -25.52 -5.12
C CYS A 243 10.06 -25.08 -5.95
N ILE A 244 10.00 -23.80 -6.33
CA ILE A 244 8.96 -23.24 -7.20
C ILE A 244 9.01 -23.88 -8.59
N ASP A 245 10.20 -23.90 -9.22
CA ASP A 245 10.38 -24.37 -10.59
C ASP A 245 10.07 -25.88 -10.71
N ASN A 246 10.40 -26.67 -9.70
CA ASN A 246 10.16 -28.12 -9.68
C ASN A 246 8.82 -28.51 -9.03
N ASN A 247 8.04 -27.56 -8.54
CA ASN A 247 6.80 -27.80 -7.78
C ASN A 247 7.01 -28.79 -6.61
N THR A 248 8.11 -28.61 -5.88
CA THR A 248 8.47 -29.43 -4.70
C THR A 248 8.42 -28.59 -3.43
N PRO A 249 8.05 -29.16 -2.27
CA PRO A 249 8.06 -28.40 -1.03
C PRO A 249 9.49 -28.08 -0.58
N TYR A 250 9.67 -26.91 0.04
CA TYR A 250 10.85 -26.63 0.85
C TYR A 250 10.69 -27.29 2.22
N VAL A 251 11.63 -28.14 2.60
CA VAL A 251 11.62 -28.81 3.92
C VAL A 251 12.56 -28.06 4.86
N ASN A 252 12.00 -27.51 5.94
CA ASN A 252 12.80 -26.79 6.93
C ASN A 252 13.52 -27.75 7.90
N SER A 253 14.35 -27.20 8.80
CA SER A 253 15.11 -27.98 9.79
C SER A 253 14.25 -28.76 10.78
N SER A 254 12.95 -28.44 10.87
CA SER A 254 11.96 -29.13 11.71
C SER A 254 11.15 -30.16 10.93
N ASN A 255 11.57 -30.54 9.72
CA ASN A 255 10.87 -31.46 8.81
C ASN A 255 9.46 -31.01 8.41
N VAL A 256 9.19 -29.70 8.45
CA VAL A 256 7.93 -29.14 7.94
C VAL A 256 8.10 -28.84 6.45
N SER A 257 7.21 -29.39 5.64
CA SER A 257 7.14 -29.15 4.19
C SER A 257 6.32 -27.89 3.91
N ILE A 258 6.93 -26.92 3.22
CA ILE A 258 6.35 -25.65 2.84
C ILE A 258 6.16 -25.64 1.33
N PHE A 259 4.92 -25.44 0.89
CA PHE A 259 4.56 -25.36 -0.52
C PHE A 259 4.45 -23.90 -0.97
N PHE A 260 4.78 -23.65 -2.23
CA PHE A 260 4.68 -22.35 -2.87
C PHE A 260 3.63 -22.43 -3.98
N THR A 261 2.54 -21.67 -3.84
CA THR A 261 1.45 -21.64 -4.84
C THR A 261 1.38 -20.24 -5.43
N GLU A 262 1.34 -20.11 -6.76
CA GLU A 262 1.25 -18.81 -7.42
C GLU A 262 -0.02 -18.06 -6.97
N ALA A 263 0.14 -16.82 -6.51
CA ALA A 263 -0.93 -15.96 -6.03
C ALA A 263 -1.22 -14.87 -7.08
N THR A 264 -2.13 -15.13 -8.01
CA THR A 264 -2.43 -14.23 -9.13
C THR A 264 -3.04 -12.90 -8.71
N ASP A 265 -3.81 -12.92 -7.61
CA ASP A 265 -4.57 -11.76 -7.15
C ASP A 265 -3.80 -10.94 -6.10
N PHE A 266 -2.64 -11.42 -5.64
CA PHE A 266 -1.76 -10.72 -4.71
C PHE A 266 -0.76 -9.86 -5.51
N ASN A 267 -1.15 -8.64 -5.85
CA ASN A 267 -0.31 -7.73 -6.64
C ASN A 267 -0.15 -6.35 -5.96
N PRO A 268 0.78 -6.24 -5.00
CA PRO A 268 0.99 -5.01 -4.26
C PRO A 268 1.77 -3.94 -5.03
N THR A 269 1.36 -2.70 -4.79
CA THR A 269 2.00 -1.47 -5.27
C THR A 269 2.52 -0.67 -4.09
N PHE A 270 3.72 -0.08 -4.21
CA PHE A 270 4.47 0.52 -3.11
C PHE A 270 4.67 2.03 -3.26
#